data_AF-A0A3L6JKP5-F1
#
_entry.id   AF-A0A3L6JKP5-F1
#
_cell.length_a   1.000
_cell.length_b   1.000
_cell.length_c   1.000
_cell.angle_alpha   90.00
_cell.angle_beta   90.00
_cell.angle_gamma   90.00
#
_symmetry.space_group_name_H-M   'P 1'
#
loop_
_entity.id
_entity.type
_entity.pdbx_description
1 polymer ?
#
loop_
_entity_poly.entity_id
_entity_poly.type
_entity_poly.pdbx_seq_one_letter_code
_entity_poly.pdbx_strand_id
1 'polypeptide(L)'
;MTEHIDDIKKELEEVRRLKEELRREVEDAKRQKEEMRRERSDDDREREEARRHYYEMGTSRPPKSPKPPREPRHVPPVKIDIAGITDSLEDMMEDLGHSIETSIKDLDGITEGFKIPGVHIRTRGHRGKADRRKEIEAITPERIAKIVAPLGSEERLGILDYLKTGGKSFNDIEIFTGKTGSSLTHHLNPLVEAGYVVKGEVRGTYYVTVEGRLAYRLAQWLTHRVEKQREQTGNNGGSGESKVDVEFDETSEDDGDIIVLENEDDVEAAADHLDRVADEIDRAKDKIEDVTDIIDEARDAQDEAEEAEDEDDLDDLDWKD
;
A
#
# COMPACT_ATOMS: atom_id res chain seq x y z
N MET A 1 -34.54 0.02 -33.85
CA MET A 1 -34.03 1.23 -33.15
C MET A 1 -34.79 1.55 -31.87
N THR A 2 -36.11 1.36 -31.80
CA THR A 2 -36.91 1.61 -30.58
C THR A 2 -36.60 0.68 -29.39
N GLU A 3 -36.23 -0.58 -29.63
CA GLU A 3 -35.93 -1.54 -28.56
C GLU A 3 -34.68 -1.17 -27.74
N HIS A 4 -33.65 -0.62 -28.39
CA HIS A 4 -32.43 -0.15 -27.70
C HIS A 4 -32.68 1.08 -26.83
N ILE A 5 -33.66 1.92 -27.16
CA ILE A 5 -34.01 3.10 -26.38
C ILE A 5 -34.69 2.69 -25.06
N ASP A 6 -35.47 1.61 -25.06
CA ASP A 6 -36.14 1.11 -23.87
C ASP A 6 -35.16 0.39 -22.92
N ASP A 7 -34.17 -0.31 -23.47
CA ASP A 7 -33.07 -0.90 -22.68
C ASP A 7 -32.22 0.19 -21.98
N ILE A 8 -31.86 1.25 -22.70
CA ILE A 8 -31.09 2.38 -22.14
C ILE A 8 -31.88 3.09 -21.03
N LYS A 9 -33.21 3.28 -21.19
CA LYS A 9 -34.05 3.86 -20.13
C LYS A 9 -34.10 3.00 -18.88
N LYS A 10 -34.16 1.69 -19.05
CA LYS A 10 -34.16 0.74 -17.94
C LYS A 10 -32.83 0.76 -17.18
N GLU A 11 -31.70 0.81 -17.89
CA GLU A 11 -30.38 0.95 -17.27
C GLU A 11 -30.23 2.29 -16.53
N LEU A 12 -30.76 3.38 -17.09
CA LEU A 12 -30.79 4.69 -16.41
C LEU A 12 -31.61 4.69 -15.12
N GLU A 13 -32.73 3.97 -15.09
CA GLU A 13 -33.52 3.78 -13.86
C GLU A 13 -32.77 2.94 -12.83
N GLU A 14 -32.06 1.89 -13.25
CA GLU A 14 -31.21 1.08 -12.37
C GLU A 14 -30.05 1.90 -11.79
N VAL A 15 -29.40 2.74 -12.59
CA VAL A 15 -28.34 3.66 -12.14
C VAL A 15 -28.88 4.68 -11.13
N ARG A 16 -30.08 5.24 -11.37
CA ARG A 16 -30.72 6.15 -10.39
C ARG A 16 -31.01 5.44 -9.08
N ARG A 17 -31.50 4.20 -9.12
CA ARG A 17 -31.77 3.41 -7.92
C ARG A 17 -30.48 3.11 -7.15
N LEU A 18 -29.43 2.69 -7.84
CA LEU A 18 -28.12 2.41 -7.25
C LEU A 18 -27.50 3.67 -6.64
N LYS A 19 -27.64 4.83 -7.30
CA LYS A 19 -27.18 6.12 -6.77
C LYS A 19 -27.89 6.50 -5.47
N GLU A 20 -29.20 6.27 -5.39
CA GLU A 20 -29.98 6.53 -4.17
C GLU A 20 -29.61 5.57 -3.04
N GLU A 21 -29.41 4.28 -3.36
CA GLU A 21 -28.96 3.26 -2.42
C GLU A 21 -27.56 3.56 -1.87
N LEU A 22 -26.59 3.89 -2.73
CA LEU A 22 -25.24 4.26 -2.33
C LEU A 22 -25.23 5.54 -1.47
N ARG A 23 -26.04 6.55 -1.84
CA ARG A 23 -26.18 7.78 -1.05
C ARG A 23 -26.69 7.48 0.36
N ARG A 24 -27.62 6.54 0.49
CA ARG A 24 -28.15 6.10 1.78
C ARG A 24 -27.10 5.37 2.61
N GLU A 25 -26.35 4.45 2.01
CA GLU A 25 -25.28 3.73 2.71
C GLU A 25 -24.17 4.68 3.20
N VAL A 26 -23.79 5.68 2.39
CA VAL A 26 -22.80 6.69 2.79
C VAL A 26 -23.30 7.53 3.96
N GLU A 27 -24.59 7.87 3.99
CA GLU A 27 -25.20 8.61 5.10
C GLU A 27 -25.23 7.77 6.39
N ASP A 28 -25.59 6.49 6.29
CA ASP A 28 -25.58 5.55 7.42
C ASP A 28 -24.15 5.33 7.95
N ALA A 29 -23.16 5.17 7.07
CA ALA A 29 -21.76 5.06 7.44
C ALA A 29 -21.24 6.33 8.13
N LYS A 30 -21.64 7.51 7.65
CA LYS A 30 -21.30 8.79 8.29
C LYS A 30 -21.90 8.90 9.69
N ARG A 31 -23.15 8.45 9.87
CA ARG A 31 -23.80 8.40 11.19
C ARG A 31 -23.08 7.45 12.15
N GLN A 32 -22.72 6.24 11.70
CA GLN A 32 -21.97 5.28 12.52
C GLN A 32 -20.59 5.82 12.93
N LYS A 33 -19.89 6.49 12.01
CA LYS A 33 -18.58 7.11 12.30
C LYS A 33 -18.72 8.23 13.33
N GLU A 34 -19.78 9.02 13.27
CA GLU A 34 -20.05 10.07 14.26
C GLU A 34 -20.38 9.49 15.63
N GLU A 35 -21.16 8.40 15.69
CA GLU A 35 -21.49 7.69 16.93
C GLU A 35 -20.24 7.11 17.59
N MET A 36 -19.37 6.42 16.83
CA MET A 36 -18.09 5.93 17.34
C MET A 36 -17.17 7.06 17.84
N ARG A 37 -17.20 8.23 17.19
CA ARG A 37 -16.45 9.40 17.65
C ARG A 37 -16.98 9.93 18.98
N ARG A 38 -18.29 9.91 19.19
CA ARG A 38 -18.90 10.31 20.47
C ARG A 38 -18.56 9.33 21.58
N GLU A 39 -18.69 8.03 21.33
CA GLU A 39 -18.34 6.99 22.33
C GLU A 39 -16.88 7.10 22.78
N ARG A 40 -15.93 7.26 21.84
CA ARG A 40 -14.52 7.47 22.20
C ARG A 40 -14.31 8.72 23.06
N SER A 41 -14.99 9.81 22.74
CA SER A 41 -14.89 11.05 23.52
C SER A 41 -15.45 10.90 24.94
N ASP A 42 -16.49 10.08 25.13
CA ASP A 42 -17.07 9.83 26.44
C ASP A 42 -16.16 8.90 27.27
N ASP A 43 -15.57 7.87 26.65
CA ASP A 43 -14.58 6.98 27.28
C ASP A 43 -13.33 7.74 27.76
N ASP A 44 -12.82 8.65 26.93
CA ASP A 44 -11.66 9.47 27.29
C ASP A 44 -11.97 10.41 28.46
N ARG A 45 -13.18 10.98 28.47
CA ARG A 45 -13.64 11.82 29.59
C ARG A 45 -13.78 11.00 30.87
N GLU A 46 -14.34 9.80 30.81
CA GLU A 46 -14.46 8.90 31.97
C GLU A 46 -13.07 8.50 32.51
N ARG A 47 -12.12 8.20 31.63
CA ARG A 47 -10.72 7.91 32.02
C ARG A 47 -10.06 9.10 32.70
N GLU A 48 -10.29 10.31 32.20
CA GLU A 48 -9.72 11.52 32.79
C GLU A 48 -10.33 11.81 34.18
N GLU A 49 -11.64 11.63 34.34
CA GLU A 49 -12.33 11.74 35.63
C GLU A 49 -11.83 10.67 36.63
N ALA A 50 -11.63 9.43 36.19
CA ALA A 50 -11.06 8.36 37.01
C ALA A 50 -9.61 8.67 37.44
N ARG A 51 -8.79 9.23 36.55
CA ARG A 51 -7.43 9.70 36.87
C ARG A 51 -7.46 10.81 37.91
N ARG A 52 -8.33 11.82 37.76
CA ARG A 52 -8.47 12.91 38.74
C ARG A 52 -8.88 12.39 40.11
N HIS A 53 -9.85 11.48 40.16
CA HIS A 53 -10.27 10.86 41.41
C HIS A 53 -9.15 10.06 42.09
N TYR A 54 -8.30 9.39 41.31
CA TYR A 54 -7.12 8.69 41.84
C TYR A 54 -6.06 9.65 42.40
N TYR A 55 -5.84 10.80 41.76
CA TYR A 55 -4.93 11.84 42.26
C TYR A 55 -5.46 12.56 43.51
N GLU A 56 -6.77 12.80 43.62
CA GLU A 56 -7.40 13.40 44.81
C GLU A 56 -7.39 12.47 46.03
N MET A 57 -7.42 11.14 45.82
CA MET A 57 -7.38 10.13 46.89
C MET A 57 -6.01 9.98 47.58
N GLY A 58 -4.97 10.70 47.15
CA GLY A 58 -3.77 10.97 47.95
C GLY A 58 -3.18 9.77 48.71
N THR A 59 -2.94 8.64 48.03
CA THR A 59 -2.28 7.51 48.70
C THR A 59 -0.80 7.84 48.90
N SER A 60 -0.48 8.31 50.11
CA SER A 60 0.88 8.40 50.62
C SER A 60 1.50 7.01 50.59
N ARG A 61 2.28 6.69 49.53
CA ARG A 61 3.00 5.43 49.45
C ARG A 61 4.00 5.38 50.62
N PRO A 62 3.94 4.35 51.49
CA PRO A 62 4.90 4.23 52.58
C PRO A 62 6.33 4.10 52.03
N PRO A 63 7.35 4.63 52.75
CA PRO A 63 8.73 4.60 52.31
C PRO A 63 9.20 3.15 52.12
N LYS A 64 9.72 2.83 50.94
CA LYS A 64 10.29 1.51 50.63
C LYS A 64 11.53 1.27 51.50
N SER A 65 11.54 0.12 52.18
CA SER A 65 12.68 -0.34 53.00
C SER A 65 13.97 -0.52 52.16
N PRO A 66 15.15 -0.30 52.75
CA PRO A 66 16.44 -0.40 52.04
C PRO A 66 16.71 -1.84 51.58
N LYS A 67 17.07 -1.99 50.30
CA LYS A 67 17.36 -3.30 49.68
C LYS A 67 18.77 -3.79 50.08
N PRO A 68 18.95 -5.09 50.36
CA PRO A 68 20.26 -5.67 50.68
C PRO A 68 21.23 -5.66 49.49
N PRO A 69 22.55 -5.84 49.73
CA PRO A 69 23.57 -5.86 48.69
C PRO A 69 23.33 -7.02 47.72
N ARG A 70 23.30 -6.73 46.41
CA ARG A 70 23.07 -7.72 45.35
C ARG A 70 24.32 -8.59 45.16
N GLU A 71 24.10 -9.91 45.12
CA GLU A 71 25.08 -10.89 44.64
C GLU A 71 25.50 -10.63 43.17
N PRO A 72 26.70 -11.07 42.76
CA PRO A 72 27.19 -10.89 41.39
C PRO A 72 26.26 -11.56 40.37
N ARG A 73 25.80 -10.74 39.41
CA ARG A 73 24.83 -11.12 38.38
C ARG A 73 25.42 -12.18 37.45
N HIS A 74 24.81 -13.36 37.42
CA HIS A 74 24.89 -14.24 36.25
C HIS A 74 24.36 -13.48 35.03
N VAL A 75 25.18 -13.37 33.99
CA VAL A 75 24.77 -12.86 32.67
C VAL A 75 23.66 -13.77 32.13
N PRO A 76 22.42 -13.29 31.95
CA PRO A 76 21.38 -14.10 31.34
C PRO A 76 21.73 -14.32 29.86
N PRO A 77 21.39 -15.48 29.27
CA PRO A 77 21.55 -15.70 27.84
C PRO A 77 20.73 -14.65 27.07
N VAL A 78 21.37 -14.01 26.08
CA VAL A 78 20.73 -13.07 25.18
C VAL A 78 19.60 -13.79 24.44
N LYS A 79 18.35 -13.53 24.85
CA LYS A 79 17.16 -13.91 24.10
C LYS A 79 16.89 -12.80 23.10
N ILE A 80 17.24 -13.03 21.84
CA ILE A 80 16.79 -12.20 20.72
C ILE A 80 15.31 -12.54 20.52
N ASP A 81 14.41 -11.61 20.82
CA ASP A 81 12.99 -11.80 20.59
C ASP A 81 12.66 -11.55 19.12
N ILE A 82 12.44 -12.63 18.38
CA ILE A 82 12.13 -12.64 16.95
C ILE A 82 10.65 -12.32 16.71
N ALA A 83 9.81 -12.29 17.76
CA ALA A 83 8.37 -12.07 17.63
C ALA A 83 8.02 -10.67 17.08
N GLY A 84 8.77 -9.64 17.48
CA GLY A 84 8.60 -8.28 16.95
C GLY A 84 9.11 -8.13 15.50
N ILE A 85 9.97 -9.05 15.02
CA ILE A 85 10.50 -9.06 13.65
C ILE A 85 9.43 -9.58 12.67
N THR A 86 8.61 -10.56 13.10
CA THR A 86 7.53 -11.10 12.27
C THR A 86 6.31 -10.21 12.26
N ASP A 87 6.01 -9.51 13.36
CA ASP A 87 4.84 -8.63 13.46
C ASP A 87 5.02 -7.37 12.60
N SER A 88 6.20 -6.73 12.63
CA SER A 88 6.51 -5.59 11.76
C SER A 88 6.56 -5.95 10.26
N LEU A 89 6.96 -7.18 9.91
CA LEU A 89 6.93 -7.66 8.52
C LEU A 89 5.50 -7.99 8.06
N GLU A 90 4.66 -8.48 8.98
CA GLU A 90 3.26 -8.81 8.71
C GLU A 90 2.42 -7.56 8.49
N ASP A 91 2.60 -6.51 9.31
CA ASP A 91 1.94 -5.21 9.14
C ASP A 91 2.33 -4.55 7.79
N MET A 92 3.62 -4.58 7.42
CA MET A 92 4.08 -4.10 6.11
C MET A 92 3.59 -4.97 4.93
N MET A 93 3.39 -6.27 5.13
CA MET A 93 2.82 -7.16 4.11
C MET A 93 1.31 -6.96 3.96
N GLU A 94 0.62 -6.53 5.02
CA GLU A 94 -0.80 -6.17 4.99
C GLU A 94 -1.00 -4.89 4.17
N ASP A 95 -0.19 -3.85 4.38
CA ASP A 95 -0.20 -2.63 3.55
C ASP A 95 0.14 -2.89 2.08
N LEU A 96 1.04 -3.85 1.83
CA LEU A 96 1.42 -4.25 0.48
C LEU A 96 0.32 -5.06 -0.22
N GLY A 97 -0.42 -5.87 0.53
CA GLY A 97 -1.66 -6.50 0.06
C GLY A 97 -2.69 -5.45 -0.37
N HIS A 98 -2.89 -4.41 0.44
CA HIS A 98 -3.78 -3.29 0.12
C HIS A 98 -3.29 -2.49 -1.09
N SER A 99 -1.98 -2.28 -1.24
CA SER A 99 -1.39 -1.58 -2.39
C SER A 99 -1.51 -2.38 -3.70
N ILE A 100 -1.39 -3.71 -3.65
CA ILE A 100 -1.62 -4.58 -4.81
C ILE A 100 -3.12 -4.63 -5.15
N GLU A 101 -3.99 -4.71 -4.14
CA GLU A 101 -5.44 -4.72 -4.34
C GLU A 101 -5.94 -3.40 -4.96
N THR A 102 -5.46 -2.26 -4.48
CA THR A 102 -5.78 -0.94 -5.05
C THR A 102 -5.24 -0.78 -6.48
N SER A 103 -4.00 -1.21 -6.75
CA SER A 103 -3.43 -1.19 -8.10
C SER A 103 -4.13 -2.15 -9.08
N ILE A 104 -4.75 -3.22 -8.59
CA ILE A 104 -5.56 -4.14 -9.41
C ILE A 104 -6.96 -3.56 -9.63
N LYS A 105 -7.55 -2.89 -8.64
CA LYS A 105 -8.83 -2.18 -8.78
C LYS A 105 -8.74 -0.97 -9.71
N ASP A 106 -7.60 -0.29 -9.76
CA ASP A 106 -7.37 0.80 -10.74
C ASP A 106 -7.24 0.30 -12.19
N LEU A 107 -7.16 -1.02 -12.42
CA LEU A 107 -7.21 -1.66 -13.73
C LEU A 107 -8.61 -2.20 -14.08
N ASP A 108 -9.62 -2.03 -13.23
CA ASP A 108 -11.00 -2.56 -13.40
C ASP A 108 -11.82 -1.86 -14.51
N GLY A 109 -11.19 -1.11 -15.42
CA GLY A 109 -11.80 -0.72 -16.69
C GLY A 109 -11.86 -1.84 -17.74
N ILE A 110 -11.25 -3.01 -17.51
CA ILE A 110 -11.09 -4.05 -18.56
C ILE A 110 -11.62 -5.45 -18.18
N THR A 111 -12.07 -5.73 -16.95
CA THR A 111 -12.38 -7.12 -16.57
C THR A 111 -13.71 -7.33 -15.87
N GLU A 112 -14.81 -7.20 -16.63
CA GLU A 112 -15.92 -8.13 -16.43
C GLU A 112 -15.42 -9.57 -16.71
N GLY A 113 -14.98 -10.29 -15.68
CA GLY A 113 -14.90 -11.75 -15.75
C GLY A 113 -13.69 -12.47 -15.14
N PHE A 114 -12.72 -11.81 -14.51
CA PHE A 114 -11.57 -12.52 -13.90
C PHE A 114 -11.72 -12.72 -12.39
N LYS A 115 -12.65 -13.58 -11.97
CA LYS A 115 -12.61 -14.19 -10.64
C LYS A 115 -11.46 -15.18 -10.59
N ILE A 116 -10.35 -14.83 -9.92
CA ILE A 116 -9.29 -15.80 -9.60
C ILE A 116 -9.89 -16.86 -8.66
N PRO A 117 -10.04 -18.12 -9.08
CA PRO A 117 -10.58 -19.15 -8.20
C PRO A 117 -9.50 -19.54 -7.18
N GLY A 118 -9.75 -19.28 -5.89
CA GLY A 118 -8.98 -19.90 -4.81
C GLY A 118 -8.39 -18.97 -3.74
N VAL A 119 -8.47 -17.64 -3.87
CA VAL A 119 -7.92 -16.73 -2.85
C VAL A 119 -9.05 -16.18 -1.98
N HIS A 120 -9.27 -16.82 -0.83
CA HIS A 120 -10.08 -16.28 0.26
C HIS A 120 -9.15 -15.82 1.38
N ILE A 121 -8.92 -14.51 1.49
CA ILE A 121 -8.17 -13.96 2.64
C ILE A 121 -9.16 -13.87 3.81
N ARG A 122 -9.06 -14.82 4.74
CA ARG A 122 -9.75 -14.75 6.03
C ARG A 122 -8.77 -14.18 7.05
N THR A 123 -9.08 -13.00 7.58
CA THR A 123 -8.48 -12.49 8.83
C THR A 123 -8.88 -13.42 9.97
N ARG A 124 -8.07 -14.46 10.21
CA ARG A 124 -8.27 -15.40 11.32
C ARG A 124 -7.72 -14.78 12.59
N GLY A 125 -8.58 -14.68 13.60
CA GLY A 125 -8.21 -14.16 14.92
C GLY A 125 -7.00 -14.84 15.56
N HIS A 126 -6.43 -14.13 16.53
CA HIS A 126 -5.19 -14.30 17.30
C HIS A 126 -4.74 -15.74 17.70
N ARG A 127 -5.58 -16.77 17.56
CA ARG A 127 -5.28 -18.17 17.88
C ARG A 127 -4.45 -18.90 16.81
N GLY A 128 -4.34 -18.37 15.59
CA GLY A 128 -3.52 -18.95 14.51
C GLY A 128 -2.04 -18.54 14.51
N LYS A 129 -1.65 -17.55 15.32
CA LYS A 129 -0.31 -16.95 15.32
C LYS A 129 0.79 -17.91 15.81
N ALA A 130 0.47 -18.73 16.82
CA ALA A 130 1.42 -19.69 17.40
C ALA A 130 1.73 -20.86 16.46
N ASP A 131 0.76 -21.32 15.68
CA ASP A 131 0.97 -22.43 14.74
C ASP A 131 1.71 -21.96 13.49
N ARG A 132 1.40 -20.76 12.98
CA ARG A 132 2.16 -20.15 11.88
C ARG A 132 3.62 -19.88 12.24
N ARG A 133 3.91 -19.46 13.48
CA ARG A 133 5.28 -19.28 13.95
C ARG A 133 6.07 -20.59 13.92
N LYS A 134 5.45 -21.71 14.33
CA LYS A 134 6.08 -23.04 14.23
C LYS A 134 6.31 -23.45 12.78
N GLU A 135 5.39 -23.12 11.87
CA GLU A 135 5.56 -23.38 10.43
C GLU A 135 6.74 -22.58 9.84
N ILE A 136 6.92 -21.31 10.26
CA ILE A 136 8.06 -20.48 9.86
C ILE A 136 9.37 -21.03 10.41
N GLU A 137 9.41 -21.40 11.70
CA GLU A 137 10.59 -21.98 12.36
C GLU A 137 10.94 -23.38 11.79
N ALA A 138 9.98 -24.08 11.18
CA ALA A 138 10.18 -25.38 10.53
C ALA A 138 10.81 -25.29 9.13
N ILE A 139 11.01 -24.09 8.57
CA ILE A 139 11.63 -23.94 7.25
C ILE A 139 13.11 -24.34 7.33
N THR A 140 13.54 -25.23 6.44
CA THR A 140 14.93 -25.70 6.42
C THR A 140 15.90 -24.59 6.00
N PRO A 141 17.12 -24.54 6.58
CA PRO A 141 18.11 -23.51 6.27
C PRO A 141 18.53 -23.54 4.79
N GLU A 142 18.52 -24.71 4.15
CA GLU A 142 18.80 -24.85 2.72
C GLU A 142 17.81 -24.07 1.85
N ARG A 143 16.52 -24.10 2.21
CA ARG A 143 15.47 -23.35 1.50
C ARG A 143 15.66 -21.86 1.69
N ILE A 144 15.98 -21.43 2.91
CA ILE A 144 16.26 -20.02 3.21
C ILE A 144 17.47 -19.54 2.41
N ALA A 145 18.56 -20.29 2.40
CA ALA A 145 19.76 -19.96 1.64
C ALA A 145 19.47 -19.83 0.14
N LYS A 146 18.62 -20.69 -0.43
CA LYS A 146 18.21 -20.59 -1.84
C LYS A 146 17.52 -19.27 -2.17
N ILE A 147 16.70 -18.74 -1.26
CA ILE A 147 15.96 -17.48 -1.42
C ILE A 147 16.85 -16.27 -1.15
N VAL A 148 17.72 -16.34 -0.14
CA VAL A 148 18.53 -15.20 0.31
C VAL A 148 19.84 -15.05 -0.49
N ALA A 149 20.46 -16.14 -0.94
CA ALA A 149 21.74 -16.10 -1.66
C ALA A 149 21.74 -15.24 -2.93
N PRO A 150 20.67 -15.20 -3.75
CA PRO A 150 20.57 -14.28 -4.88
C PRO A 150 20.62 -12.80 -4.46
N LEU A 151 20.16 -12.46 -3.26
CA LEU A 151 20.13 -11.08 -2.75
C LEU A 151 21.48 -10.62 -2.15
N GLY A 152 22.43 -11.53 -1.95
CA GLY A 152 23.71 -11.24 -1.30
C GLY A 152 24.76 -10.53 -2.17
N SER A 153 24.43 -10.11 -3.39
CA SER A 153 25.34 -9.37 -4.29
C SER A 153 24.76 -8.00 -4.58
N GLU A 154 25.59 -6.97 -4.37
CA GLU A 154 25.25 -5.57 -4.60
C GLU A 154 24.74 -5.36 -6.04
N GLU A 155 25.41 -5.96 -7.02
CA GLU A 155 25.05 -5.76 -8.43
C GLU A 155 23.70 -6.41 -8.75
N ARG A 156 23.36 -7.53 -8.11
CA ARG A 156 22.04 -8.16 -8.28
C ARG A 156 20.93 -7.31 -7.68
N LEU A 157 21.17 -6.72 -6.50
CA LEU A 157 20.24 -5.76 -5.90
C LEU A 157 20.10 -4.52 -6.78
N GLY A 158 21.19 -3.99 -7.33
CA GLY A 158 21.16 -2.88 -8.29
C GLY A 158 20.36 -3.21 -9.56
N ILE A 159 20.51 -4.42 -10.10
CA ILE A 159 19.70 -4.89 -11.24
C ILE A 159 18.21 -4.94 -10.86
N LEU A 160 17.87 -5.49 -9.70
CA LEU A 160 16.48 -5.55 -9.24
C LEU A 160 15.87 -4.16 -9.09
N ASP A 161 16.61 -3.21 -8.53
CA ASP A 161 16.16 -1.83 -8.38
C ASP A 161 15.93 -1.15 -9.74
N TYR A 162 16.87 -1.32 -10.68
CA TYR A 162 16.75 -0.79 -12.04
C TYR A 162 15.53 -1.35 -12.79
N LEU A 163 15.24 -2.64 -12.62
CA LEU A 163 14.09 -3.32 -13.25
C LEU A 163 12.74 -2.92 -12.67
N LYS A 164 12.67 -2.30 -11.48
CA LYS A 164 11.39 -1.83 -10.91
C LYS A 164 10.70 -0.79 -11.77
N THR A 165 11.49 0.05 -12.44
CA THR A 165 11.04 1.14 -13.33
C THR A 165 10.40 0.63 -14.63
N GLY A 166 10.49 -0.68 -14.91
CA GLY A 166 9.96 -1.31 -16.10
C GLY A 166 10.96 -2.25 -16.74
N GLY A 167 10.50 -3.02 -17.72
CA GLY A 167 11.33 -4.02 -18.41
C GLY A 167 12.54 -3.40 -19.10
N LYS A 168 13.69 -4.06 -19.01
CA LYS A 168 14.97 -3.59 -19.58
C LYS A 168 15.57 -4.65 -20.48
N SER A 169 16.19 -4.26 -21.58
CA SER A 169 16.92 -5.19 -22.43
C SER A 169 18.24 -5.61 -21.77
N PHE A 170 18.84 -6.70 -22.25
CA PHE A 170 20.17 -7.11 -21.79
C PHE A 170 21.21 -5.99 -21.93
N ASN A 171 21.15 -5.24 -23.04
CA ASN A 171 22.06 -4.13 -23.32
C ASN A 171 21.86 -2.96 -22.35
N ASP A 172 20.62 -2.65 -21.97
CA ASP A 172 20.35 -1.58 -21.00
C ASP A 172 20.94 -1.92 -19.63
N ILE A 173 20.84 -3.18 -19.22
CA ILE A 173 21.41 -3.65 -17.94
C ILE A 173 22.94 -3.70 -18.00
N GLU A 174 23.52 -4.05 -19.15
CA GLU A 174 24.98 -4.01 -19.40
C GLU A 174 25.52 -2.57 -19.30
N ILE A 175 24.81 -1.59 -19.88
CA ILE A 175 25.15 -0.17 -19.76
C ILE A 175 25.02 0.30 -18.31
N PHE A 176 23.95 -0.07 -17.60
CA PHE A 176 23.72 0.33 -16.22
C PHE A 176 24.76 -0.24 -15.25
N THR A 177 25.09 -1.52 -15.38
CA THR A 177 26.03 -2.21 -14.48
C THR A 177 27.49 -2.02 -14.88
N GLY A 178 27.76 -1.58 -16.11
CA GLY A 178 29.10 -1.56 -16.70
C GLY A 178 29.72 -2.96 -16.86
N LYS A 179 28.92 -4.04 -16.73
CA LYS A 179 29.39 -5.43 -16.82
C LYS A 179 28.97 -6.03 -18.15
N THR A 180 29.93 -6.62 -18.85
CA THR A 180 29.69 -7.13 -20.20
C THR A 180 29.53 -8.65 -20.26
N GLY A 181 28.66 -9.10 -21.17
CA GLY A 181 28.50 -10.50 -21.56
C GLY A 181 28.36 -11.51 -20.41
N SER A 182 29.36 -12.40 -20.28
CA SER A 182 29.35 -13.53 -19.33
C SER A 182 29.34 -13.11 -17.85
N SER A 183 29.86 -11.92 -17.55
CA SER A 183 29.83 -11.36 -16.20
C SER A 183 28.39 -11.01 -15.80
N LEU A 184 27.64 -10.39 -16.72
CA LEU A 184 26.25 -10.01 -16.47
C LEU A 184 25.33 -11.24 -16.37
N THR A 185 25.52 -12.26 -17.21
CA THR A 185 24.73 -13.50 -17.12
C THR A 185 24.96 -14.23 -15.80
N HIS A 186 26.15 -14.13 -15.19
CA HIS A 186 26.43 -14.68 -13.87
C HIS A 186 25.62 -14.00 -12.74
N HIS A 187 25.22 -12.73 -12.91
CA HIS A 187 24.33 -12.03 -11.97
C HIS A 187 22.85 -12.27 -12.30
N LEU A 188 22.49 -12.36 -13.58
CA LEU A 188 21.11 -12.57 -14.01
C LEU A 188 20.61 -14.00 -13.77
N ASN A 189 21.44 -15.03 -14.00
CA ASN A 189 21.00 -16.42 -13.85
C ASN A 189 20.51 -16.74 -12.44
N PRO A 190 21.20 -16.38 -11.34
CA PRO A 190 20.68 -16.59 -9.99
C PRO A 190 19.36 -15.85 -9.70
N LEU A 191 19.15 -14.68 -10.31
CA LEU A 191 17.90 -13.94 -10.16
C LEU A 191 16.75 -14.60 -10.93
N VAL A 192 17.04 -15.20 -12.08
CA VAL A 192 16.07 -15.95 -12.88
C VAL A 192 15.75 -17.29 -12.23
N GLU A 193 16.77 -18.02 -11.75
CA GLU A 193 16.62 -19.30 -11.05
C GLU A 193 15.83 -19.17 -9.73
N ALA A 194 15.94 -18.02 -9.06
CA ALA A 194 15.18 -17.69 -7.86
C ALA A 194 13.77 -17.17 -8.15
N GLY A 195 13.41 -16.94 -9.41
CA GLY A 195 12.09 -16.43 -9.79
C GLY A 195 11.92 -14.91 -9.60
N TYR A 196 12.98 -14.17 -9.25
CA TYR A 196 12.91 -12.73 -9.03
C TYR A 196 12.86 -11.92 -10.33
N VAL A 197 13.41 -12.48 -11.41
CA VAL A 197 13.45 -11.87 -12.73
C VAL A 197 12.98 -12.88 -13.76
N VAL A 198 12.14 -12.45 -14.70
CA VAL A 198 11.70 -13.26 -15.84
C VAL A 198 12.23 -12.65 -17.13
N LYS A 199 12.76 -13.50 -18.01
CA LYS A 199 13.19 -13.13 -19.35
C LYS A 199 12.02 -13.28 -20.33
N GLY A 200 11.61 -12.18 -20.95
CA GLY A 200 10.60 -12.13 -21.98
C GLY A 200 11.06 -12.81 -23.28
N GLU A 201 10.13 -13.52 -23.91
CA GLU A 201 10.38 -14.39 -25.07
C GLU A 201 10.71 -13.60 -26.34
N VAL A 202 10.02 -12.47 -26.57
CA VAL A 202 10.02 -11.79 -27.87
C VAL A 202 11.23 -10.86 -28.07
N ARG A 203 11.91 -10.42 -27.00
CA ARG A 203 13.04 -9.46 -27.10
C ARG A 203 14.18 -9.69 -26.12
N GLY A 204 14.13 -10.74 -25.31
CA GLY A 204 15.10 -10.93 -24.23
C GLY A 204 15.11 -9.77 -23.23
N THR A 205 13.97 -9.06 -23.11
CA THR A 205 13.73 -8.05 -22.07
C THR A 205 13.54 -8.76 -20.74
N TYR A 206 14.15 -8.23 -19.70
CA TYR A 206 14.02 -8.74 -18.34
C TYR A 206 12.98 -7.91 -17.59
N TYR A 207 12.15 -8.58 -16.81
CA TYR A 207 11.13 -7.97 -15.96
C TYR A 207 11.31 -8.47 -14.53
N VAL A 208 11.13 -7.59 -13.56
CA VAL A 208 11.07 -7.99 -12.15
C VAL A 208 9.69 -8.58 -11.85
N THR A 209 9.67 -9.73 -11.19
CA THR A 209 8.42 -10.39 -10.75
C THR A 209 7.91 -9.77 -9.44
N VAL A 210 6.71 -10.15 -9.02
CA VAL A 210 6.19 -9.77 -7.70
C VAL A 210 7.10 -10.30 -6.59
N GLU A 211 7.58 -11.54 -6.71
CA GLU A 211 8.52 -12.15 -5.77
C GLU A 211 9.85 -11.37 -5.71
N GLY A 212 10.37 -10.92 -6.85
CA GLY A 212 11.57 -10.10 -6.91
C GLY A 212 11.42 -8.73 -6.24
N ARG A 213 10.25 -8.09 -6.39
CA ARG A 213 9.92 -6.83 -5.70
C ARG A 213 9.83 -7.01 -4.19
N LEU A 214 9.18 -8.09 -3.75
CA LEU A 214 9.08 -8.46 -2.33
C LEU A 214 10.46 -8.74 -1.72
N ALA A 215 11.27 -9.54 -2.42
CA ALA A 215 12.61 -9.89 -1.99
C ALA A 215 13.51 -8.65 -1.85
N TYR A 216 13.41 -7.70 -2.81
CA TYR A 216 14.14 -6.44 -2.72
C TYR A 216 13.67 -5.56 -1.55
N ARG A 217 12.35 -5.41 -1.35
CA ARG A 217 11.82 -4.66 -0.20
C ARG A 217 12.23 -5.27 1.13
N LEU A 218 12.20 -6.60 1.23
CA LEU A 218 12.69 -7.33 2.41
C LEU A 218 14.17 -7.00 2.68
N ALA A 219 15.01 -6.97 1.63
CA ALA A 219 16.42 -6.61 1.77
C ALA A 219 16.62 -5.15 2.25
N GLN A 220 15.82 -4.21 1.73
CA GLN A 220 15.83 -2.81 2.21
C GLN A 220 15.43 -2.71 3.68
N TRP A 221 14.34 -3.38 4.05
CA TRP A 221 13.84 -3.37 5.42
C TRP A 221 14.83 -3.99 6.41
N LEU A 222 15.40 -5.15 6.07
CA LEU A 222 16.43 -5.80 6.89
C LEU A 222 17.63 -4.88 7.09
N THR A 223 18.09 -4.20 6.03
CA THR A 223 19.19 -3.24 6.10
C THR A 223 18.85 -2.08 7.04
N HIS A 224 17.71 -1.40 6.82
CA HIS A 224 17.26 -0.29 7.66
C HIS A 224 17.14 -0.69 9.13
N ARG A 225 16.57 -1.87 9.41
CA ARG A 225 16.38 -2.37 10.77
C ARG A 225 17.71 -2.62 11.48
N VAL A 226 18.68 -3.23 10.79
CA VAL A 226 20.00 -3.52 11.33
C VAL A 226 20.79 -2.24 11.57
N GLU A 227 20.70 -1.26 10.67
CA GLU A 227 21.34 0.04 10.82
C GLU A 227 20.78 0.79 12.03
N LYS A 228 19.45 0.88 12.16
CA LYS A 228 18.78 1.50 13.32
C LYS A 228 19.21 0.86 14.65
N GLN A 229 19.34 -0.47 14.69
CA GLN A 229 19.85 -1.16 15.89
C GLN A 229 21.31 -0.83 16.19
N ARG A 230 22.16 -0.72 15.17
CA ARG A 230 23.57 -0.36 15.32
C ARG A 230 23.73 1.08 15.81
N GLU A 231 22.92 2.01 15.32
CA GLU A 231 22.90 3.41 15.78
C GLU A 231 22.49 3.52 17.24
N GLN A 232 21.41 2.82 17.62
CA GLN A 232 20.95 2.76 19.01
C GLN A 232 21.98 2.12 19.95
N THR A 233 22.70 1.09 19.49
CA THR A 233 23.74 0.43 20.27
C THR A 233 25.03 1.24 20.32
N GLY A 234 25.38 1.93 19.23
CA GLY A 234 26.58 2.75 19.10
C GLY A 234 26.55 4.03 19.95
N ASN A 235 25.36 4.62 20.15
CA ASN A 235 25.21 5.80 21.02
C ASN A 235 25.31 5.49 22.53
N ASN A 236 25.27 4.22 22.94
CA ASN A 236 25.40 3.80 24.34
C ASN A 236 26.86 3.47 24.76
N GLY A 237 27.85 3.77 23.91
CA GLY A 237 29.27 3.50 24.17
C GLY A 237 30.02 4.52 25.05
N GLY A 238 29.33 5.51 25.63
CA GLY A 238 29.92 6.61 26.39
C GLY A 238 29.75 6.51 27.90
N SER A 239 30.53 5.64 28.55
CA SER A 239 30.87 5.64 29.99
C SER A 239 29.75 5.38 31.03
N GLY A 240 30.09 4.50 31.98
CA GLY A 240 29.51 4.49 33.32
C GLY A 240 28.35 3.53 33.49
N GLU A 241 28.52 2.60 34.42
CA GLU A 241 27.51 1.68 34.93
C GLU A 241 26.12 2.32 35.03
N SER A 242 25.27 2.10 34.03
CA SER A 242 23.84 2.39 34.15
C SER A 242 23.07 1.09 34.02
N LYS A 243 22.44 0.75 35.13
CA LYS A 243 21.47 -0.31 35.25
C LYS A 243 20.32 0.04 34.30
N VAL A 244 20.24 -0.66 33.16
CA VAL A 244 19.10 -0.60 32.25
C VAL A 244 17.86 -1.06 33.03
N ASP A 245 17.14 -0.10 33.60
CA ASP A 245 15.71 -0.27 33.89
C ASP A 245 15.02 0.03 32.54
N VAL A 246 14.56 -1.03 31.87
CA VAL A 246 13.57 -0.88 30.80
C VAL A 246 12.27 -0.54 31.54
N GLU A 247 12.02 0.75 31.75
CA GLU A 247 10.64 1.21 31.91
C GLU A 247 9.97 0.95 30.56
N PHE A 248 9.11 -0.08 30.54
CA PHE A 248 8.04 -0.16 29.57
C PHE A 248 7.17 1.07 29.84
N ASP A 249 7.38 2.11 29.05
CA ASP A 249 6.36 3.13 28.88
C ASP A 249 5.26 2.48 28.04
N GLU A 250 4.14 2.11 28.67
CA GLU A 250 2.92 1.68 27.97
C GLU A 250 2.19 2.87 27.31
N THR A 251 2.91 3.94 27.00
CA THR A 251 2.46 5.08 26.20
C THR A 251 3.52 5.52 25.20
N SER A 252 3.86 4.64 24.26
CA SER A 252 4.33 5.11 22.95
C SER A 252 3.32 4.67 21.91
N GLU A 253 2.31 5.52 21.71
CA GLU A 253 1.82 5.81 20.37
C GLU A 253 3.06 6.17 19.53
N ASP A 254 3.51 5.24 18.70
CA ASP A 254 4.44 5.55 17.60
C ASP A 254 3.75 5.04 16.34
N ASP A 255 2.93 5.96 15.85
CA ASP A 255 2.23 5.95 14.59
C ASP A 255 3.20 5.67 13.44
N GLY A 256 2.73 4.92 12.44
CA GLY A 256 3.36 4.95 11.12
C GLY A 256 3.38 6.39 10.62
N ASP A 257 4.53 6.84 10.11
CA ASP A 257 4.83 8.16 9.54
C ASP A 257 3.58 9.00 9.18
N ILE A 258 3.02 9.67 10.18
CA ILE A 258 2.23 10.87 9.98
C ILE A 258 3.27 11.98 9.90
N ILE A 259 3.40 12.61 8.73
CA ILE A 259 4.17 13.84 8.58
C ILE A 259 3.45 14.90 9.42
N VAL A 260 3.84 15.02 10.68
CA VAL A 260 3.48 16.16 11.52
C VAL A 260 4.34 17.32 11.01
N LEU A 261 3.73 18.19 10.20
CA LEU A 261 4.30 19.49 9.86
C LEU A 261 4.29 20.32 11.17
N GLU A 262 5.42 20.35 11.86
CA GLU A 262 5.56 21.04 13.16
C GLU A 262 5.46 22.58 13.05
N ASN A 263 5.41 23.14 11.84
CA ASN A 263 5.25 24.57 11.63
C ASN A 263 3.83 24.87 11.13
N GLU A 264 3.07 25.63 11.93
CA GLU A 264 1.73 26.12 11.58
C GLU A 264 1.73 26.88 10.24
N ASP A 265 2.83 27.58 9.93
CA ASP A 265 3.07 28.29 8.67
C ASP A 265 3.16 27.36 7.43
N ASP A 266 3.69 26.13 7.60
CA ASP A 266 3.82 25.17 6.50
C ASP A 266 2.47 24.49 6.19
N VAL A 267 1.60 24.35 7.20
CA VAL A 267 0.24 23.83 7.04
C VAL A 267 -0.64 24.85 6.32
N GLU A 268 -0.52 26.14 6.65
CA GLU A 268 -1.24 27.22 5.95
C GLU A 268 -0.80 27.32 4.49
N ALA A 269 0.51 27.24 4.21
CA ALA A 269 1.02 27.24 2.83
C ALA A 269 0.56 26.01 2.01
N ALA A 270 0.41 24.84 2.65
CA ALA A 270 -0.12 23.65 2.03
C ALA A 270 -1.63 23.77 1.74
N ALA A 271 -2.41 24.36 2.65
CA ALA A 271 -3.83 24.64 2.45
C ALA A 271 -4.05 25.60 1.27
N ASP A 272 -3.29 26.69 1.20
CA ASP A 272 -3.33 27.66 0.08
C ASP A 272 -2.95 27.03 -1.27
N HIS A 273 -2.08 26.02 -1.25
CA HIS A 273 -1.73 25.27 -2.45
C HIS A 273 -2.87 24.34 -2.88
N LEU A 274 -3.52 23.68 -1.93
CA LEU A 274 -4.65 22.80 -2.21
C LEU A 274 -5.86 23.57 -2.77
N ASP A 275 -6.15 24.76 -2.24
CA ASP A 275 -7.22 25.62 -2.77
C ASP A 275 -6.92 26.06 -4.21
N ARG A 276 -5.65 26.41 -4.52
CA ARG A 276 -5.24 26.72 -5.90
C ARG A 276 -5.39 25.54 -6.86
N VAL A 277 -5.09 24.33 -6.39
CA VAL A 277 -5.26 23.11 -7.19
C VAL A 277 -6.75 22.81 -7.39
N ALA A 278 -7.58 23.01 -6.38
CA ALA A 278 -9.03 22.85 -6.50
C ALA A 278 -9.62 23.79 -7.56
N ASP A 279 -9.23 25.07 -7.53
CA ASP A 279 -9.63 26.05 -8.55
C ASP A 279 -9.17 25.65 -9.97
N GLU A 280 -8.00 25.04 -10.11
CA GLU A 280 -7.50 24.58 -11.41
C GLU A 280 -8.29 23.37 -11.92
N ILE A 281 -8.67 22.46 -11.01
CA ILE A 281 -9.51 21.31 -11.33
C ILE A 281 -10.89 21.77 -11.80
N ASP A 282 -11.52 22.73 -11.11
CA ASP A 282 -12.83 23.26 -11.51
C ASP A 282 -12.77 23.93 -12.88
N ARG A 283 -11.73 24.75 -13.16
CA ARG A 283 -11.54 25.33 -14.51
C ARG A 283 -11.28 24.28 -15.59
N ALA A 284 -10.59 23.20 -15.25
CA ALA A 284 -10.36 22.10 -16.19
C ALA A 284 -11.66 21.36 -16.49
N LYS A 285 -12.53 21.21 -15.49
CA LYS A 285 -13.86 20.60 -15.63
C LYS A 285 -14.77 21.44 -16.55
N ASP A 286 -14.81 22.76 -16.37
CA ASP A 286 -15.59 23.66 -17.24
C ASP A 286 -15.14 23.53 -18.71
N LYS A 287 -13.84 23.45 -18.96
CA LYS A 287 -13.31 23.24 -20.33
C LYS A 287 -13.67 21.88 -20.92
N ILE A 288 -13.76 20.84 -20.08
CA ILE A 288 -14.19 19.52 -20.54
C ILE A 288 -15.67 19.55 -20.91
N GLU A 289 -16.50 20.27 -20.14
CA GLU A 289 -17.92 20.48 -20.45
C GLU A 289 -18.07 21.23 -21.78
N ASP A 290 -17.37 22.34 -22.00
CA ASP A 290 -17.36 23.07 -23.28
C ASP A 290 -16.97 22.18 -24.47
N VAL A 291 -15.94 21.33 -24.30
CA VAL A 291 -15.52 20.39 -25.36
C VAL A 291 -16.57 19.33 -25.61
N THR A 292 -17.27 18.89 -24.57
CA THR A 292 -18.34 17.89 -24.70
C THR A 292 -19.51 18.46 -25.49
N ASP A 293 -19.92 19.70 -25.20
CA ASP A 293 -20.97 20.39 -25.96
C ASP A 293 -20.61 20.55 -27.44
N ILE A 294 -19.35 20.85 -27.76
CA ILE A 294 -18.87 20.93 -29.17
C ILE A 294 -18.92 19.56 -29.86
N ILE A 295 -18.59 18.48 -29.15
CA ILE A 295 -18.63 17.13 -29.70
C ILE A 295 -20.08 16.72 -29.98
N ASP A 296 -21.00 17.04 -29.08
CA ASP A 296 -22.42 16.76 -29.24
C ASP A 296 -23.01 17.56 -30.42
N GLU A 297 -22.68 18.86 -30.55
CA GLU A 297 -23.10 19.68 -31.70
C GLU A 297 -22.54 19.14 -33.04
N ALA A 298 -21.28 18.71 -33.06
CA ALA A 298 -20.67 18.12 -34.25
C ALA A 298 -21.31 16.78 -34.63
N ARG A 299 -21.75 16.00 -33.64
CA ARG A 299 -22.44 14.73 -33.85
C ARG A 299 -23.84 14.96 -34.42
N ASP A 300 -24.61 15.88 -33.86
CA ASP A 300 -25.93 16.23 -34.36
C ASP A 300 -25.85 16.71 -35.83
N ALA A 301 -24.84 17.51 -36.18
CA ALA A 301 -24.61 17.96 -37.56
C ALA A 301 -24.21 16.82 -38.51
N GLN A 302 -23.53 15.78 -38.02
CA GLN A 302 -23.22 14.60 -38.81
C GLN A 302 -24.47 13.77 -39.08
N ASP A 303 -25.30 13.56 -38.06
CA ASP A 303 -26.56 12.82 -38.17
C ASP A 303 -27.51 13.51 -39.18
N GLU A 304 -27.60 14.85 -39.17
CA GLU A 304 -28.38 15.61 -40.16
C GLU A 304 -27.83 15.49 -41.61
N ALA A 305 -26.50 15.37 -41.77
CA ALA A 305 -25.89 15.20 -43.08
C ALA A 305 -26.14 13.80 -43.65
N GLU A 306 -26.12 12.77 -42.80
CA GLU A 306 -26.45 11.39 -43.19
C GLU A 306 -27.92 11.26 -43.62
N GLU A 307 -28.86 11.92 -42.93
CA GLU A 307 -30.28 11.92 -43.32
C GLU A 307 -30.52 12.60 -44.69
N ALA A 308 -29.74 13.62 -45.05
CA ALA A 308 -29.88 14.32 -46.33
C ALA A 308 -29.37 13.52 -47.53
N GLU A 309 -28.38 12.62 -47.34
CA GLU A 309 -27.87 11.76 -48.42
C GLU A 309 -28.84 10.63 -48.79
N ASP A 310 -29.67 10.17 -47.83
CA ASP A 310 -30.63 9.08 -48.05
C ASP A 310 -31.90 9.53 -48.82
N GLU A 311 -32.20 10.83 -48.91
CA GLU A 311 -33.38 11.35 -49.61
C GLU A 311 -33.19 11.49 -51.14
N ASP A 312 -31.96 11.58 -51.64
CA ASP A 312 -31.67 11.81 -53.07
C ASP A 312 -31.69 10.52 -53.94
N ASP A 313 -31.71 9.33 -53.32
CA ASP A 313 -31.66 8.03 -54.03
C ASP A 313 -33.05 7.41 -54.30
N LEU A 314 -34.15 8.07 -53.91
CA LEU A 314 -35.51 7.50 -54.00
C LEU A 314 -36.33 7.87 -55.26
N ASP A 315 -35.85 8.80 -56.09
CA ASP A 315 -36.65 9.35 -57.21
C ASP A 315 -36.40 8.71 -58.60
N ASP A 316 -35.47 7.74 -58.73
CA ASP A 316 -35.08 7.19 -60.05
C ASP A 316 -35.60 5.76 -60.37
N LEU A 317 -36.54 5.21 -59.60
CA LEU A 317 -37.20 3.93 -59.93
C LEU A 317 -38.40 4.14 -60.87
N ASP A 318 -38.12 4.50 -62.13
CA ASP A 318 -39.07 4.49 -63.25
C ASP A 318 -39.46 3.04 -63.61
N TRP A 319 -40.56 2.57 -63.00
CA TRP A 319 -41.22 1.32 -63.37
C TRP A 319 -41.89 1.48 -64.74
N LYS A 320 -41.14 1.23 -65.83
CA LYS A 320 -41.74 0.98 -67.15
C LYS A 320 -42.33 -0.44 -67.20
N ASP A 321 -43.66 -0.47 -67.32
CA ASP A 321 -44.51 -1.60 -67.74
C ASP A 321 -44.15 -2.12 -69.15
#